data_AF-A0A8J2U5T5-F1
#
_entry.id   AF-A0A8J2U5T5-F1
#
_cell.length_a   1.000
_cell.length_b   1.000
_cell.length_c   1.000
_cell.angle_alpha   90.00
_cell.angle_beta   90.00
_cell.angle_gamma   90.00
#
_symmetry.space_group_name_H-M   'P 1'
#
loop_
_entity.id
_entity.type
_entity.pdbx_description
1 polymer ?
#
loop_
_entity_poly.entity_id
_entity_poly.type
_entity_poly.pdbx_seq_one_letter_code
_entity_poly.pdbx_strand_id
1 'polypeptide(L)' 'MELLQKSVLMIAKAASGNPAIAVILVGLFYLAFNHGLALVETLIWGERFEHWLDPLFCLAFIVYAGYSVYGCALYNTD' A
#
# COMPACT_ATOMS: atom_id res chain seq x y z
N MET A 1 -1.00 -15.86 -4.90
CA MET A 1 -0.37 -16.02 -3.56
C MET A 1 1.13 -15.78 -3.64
N GLU A 2 1.86 -16.40 -4.57
CA GLU A 2 3.29 -16.09 -4.82
C GLU A 2 3.57 -14.59 -5.00
N LEU A 3 2.78 -13.89 -5.83
CA LEU A 3 3.02 -12.47 -6.13
C LEU A 3 2.89 -11.58 -4.88
N LEU A 4 1.86 -11.85 -4.06
CA LEU A 4 1.58 -11.11 -2.84
C LEU A 4 2.68 -11.35 -1.79
N GLN A 5 3.17 -12.58 -1.66
CA GLN A 5 4.30 -12.90 -0.79
C GLN A 5 5.59 -12.23 -1.27
N LYS A 6 5.89 -12.31 -2.58
CA LYS A 6 7.04 -11.62 -3.17
C LYS A 6 6.97 -10.12 -2.93
N SER A 7 5.81 -9.49 -3.07
CA SER A 7 5.66 -8.05 -2.86
C SER A 7 5.85 -7.64 -1.40
N VAL A 8 5.30 -8.39 -0.42
CA VAL A 8 5.53 -8.06 1.00
C VAL A 8 6.95 -8.37 1.48
N LEU A 9 7.61 -9.38 0.91
CA LEU A 9 9.04 -9.63 1.17
C LEU A 9 9.91 -8.49 0.61
N MET A 10 9.57 -7.91 -0.53
CA MET A 10 10.28 -6.72 -1.03
C MET A 10 10.10 -5.52 -0.11
N ILE A 11 8.89 -5.30 0.41
CA ILE A 11 8.64 -4.24 1.41
C ILE A 11 9.42 -4.52 2.69
N ALA A 12 9.39 -5.75 3.19
CA ALA A 12 10.15 -6.15 4.36
C ALA A 12 11.66 -5.93 4.17
N LYS A 13 12.20 -6.26 2.98
CA LYS A 13 13.60 -6.02 2.63
C LYS A 13 13.92 -4.52 2.59
N ALA A 14 13.05 -3.70 2.00
CA ALA A 14 13.20 -2.24 1.98
C ALA A 14 13.12 -1.62 3.38
N ALA A 15 12.34 -2.23 4.27
CA ALA A 15 12.19 -1.85 5.67
C ALA A 15 13.23 -2.50 6.60
N SER A 16 14.18 -3.28 6.06
CA SER A 16 15.16 -4.06 6.83
C SER A 16 14.52 -4.91 7.95
N GLY A 17 13.36 -5.53 7.66
CA GLY A 17 12.62 -6.35 8.62
C GLY A 17 11.88 -5.57 9.71
N ASN A 18 11.91 -4.23 9.70
CA ASN A 18 11.23 -3.41 10.68
C ASN A 18 9.74 -3.20 10.31
N PRO A 19 8.80 -3.70 11.11
CA PRO A 19 7.37 -3.64 10.77
C PRO A 19 6.81 -2.21 10.78
N ALA A 20 7.33 -1.31 11.63
CA ALA A 20 6.87 0.08 11.65
C ALA A 20 7.26 0.81 10.37
N ILE A 21 8.50 0.60 9.89
CA ILE A 21 8.97 1.18 8.63
C ILE A 21 8.20 0.60 7.44
N ALA A 22 7.91 -0.71 7.44
CA ALA A 22 7.10 -1.34 6.40
C ALA A 22 5.69 -0.74 6.29
N VAL A 23 5.02 -0.51 7.41
CA VAL A 23 3.71 0.14 7.44
C VAL A 23 3.79 1.59 6.93
N ILE A 24 4.83 2.33 7.32
CA ILE A 24 5.06 3.69 6.81
C ILE A 24 5.25 3.68 5.28
N LEU A 25 6.01 2.74 4.74
CA LEU A 25 6.20 2.60 3.29
C LEU A 25 4.86 2.34 2.57
N VAL A 26 4.01 1.44 3.11
CA VAL A 26 2.67 1.21 2.56
C VAL A 26 1.81 2.49 2.63
N GLY A 27 1.91 3.26 3.72
CA GLY A 27 1.24 4.55 3.86
C GLY A 27 1.69 5.58 2.81
N LEU A 28 2.97 5.62 2.47
CA LEU A 28 3.48 6.49 1.41
C LEU A 28 2.95 6.07 0.02
N PHE A 29 2.85 4.77 -0.25
CA PHE A 29 2.20 4.28 -1.46
C PHE A 29 0.72 4.64 -1.52
N TYR A 30 0.00 4.58 -0.40
CA TYR A 30 -1.38 5.03 -0.33
C TYR A 30 -1.51 6.52 -0.67
N LEU A 31 -0.64 7.38 -0.11
CA LEU A 31 -0.64 8.82 -0.44
C LEU A 31 -0.36 9.07 -1.93
N ALA A 32 0.65 8.40 -2.50
CA ALA A 32 0.95 8.49 -3.92
C ALA A 32 -0.20 8.01 -4.81
N PHE A 33 -0.86 6.92 -4.42
CA PHE A 33 -2.03 6.38 -5.10
C PHE A 33 -3.19 7.37 -5.12
N ASN A 34 -3.53 7.99 -3.98
CA ASN A 34 -4.60 9.00 -3.93
C ASN A 34 -4.27 10.23 -4.77
N HIS A 35 -3.02 10.68 -4.77
CA HIS A 35 -2.60 11.79 -5.61
C HIS A 35 -2.72 11.45 -7.10
N GLY A 36 -2.34 10.23 -7.48
CA GLY A 36 -2.51 9.70 -8.83
C GLY A 36 -3.98 9.61 -9.26
N LEU A 37 -4.85 9.09 -8.39
CA LEU A 37 -6.30 9.06 -8.63
C LEU A 37 -6.84 10.47 -8.88
N ALA A 38 -6.55 11.42 -7.99
CA ALA A 38 -7.02 12.80 -8.13
C ALA A 38 -6.54 13.44 -9.45
N LEU A 39 -5.31 13.15 -9.87
CA LEU A 39 -4.75 13.67 -11.14
C LEU A 39 -5.45 13.04 -12.35
N VAL A 40 -5.60 11.72 -12.37
CA VAL A 40 -6.30 11.00 -13.46
C VAL A 40 -7.76 11.46 -13.55
N GLU A 41 -8.42 11.63 -12.41
CA GLU A 41 -9.80 12.12 -12.36
C GLU A 41 -9.92 13.53 -12.94
N THR A 42 -9.05 14.45 -12.52
CA THR A 42 -9.04 15.83 -13.03
C THR A 42 -8.80 15.86 -14.54
N LEU A 43 -7.97 14.95 -15.07
CA LEU A 43 -7.71 14.86 -16.51
C LEU A 43 -8.89 14.32 -17.31
N ILE A 44 -9.69 13.41 -16.76
CA ILE A 44 -10.79 12.75 -17.48
C ILE A 44 -12.09 13.54 -17.36
N TRP A 45 -12.47 13.96 -16.14
CA TRP A 45 -13.77 14.58 -15.88
C TRP A 45 -13.71 16.10 -15.72
N GLY A 46 -12.52 16.69 -15.58
CA GLY A 46 -12.35 18.14 -15.39
C GLY A 46 -12.73 18.67 -14.01
N GLU A 47 -13.31 17.82 -13.16
CA GLU A 47 -13.70 18.09 -11.77
C GLU A 47 -13.45 16.85 -10.90
N ARG A 48 -13.42 17.04 -9.57
CA ARG A 48 -13.20 15.95 -8.61
C ARG A 48 -14.47 15.08 -8.55
N PHE A 49 -14.35 13.81 -8.94
CA PHE A 49 -15.46 12.85 -8.97
C PHE A 49 -15.93 12.46 -7.54
N GLU A 50 -17.10 11.82 -7.42
CA GLU A 50 -17.59 11.30 -6.14
C GLU A 50 -16.74 10.09 -5.67
N HIS A 51 -16.07 10.27 -4.54
CA HIS A 51 -15.13 9.37 -3.86
C HIS A 51 -15.76 8.08 -3.26
N TRP A 52 -16.71 7.47 -3.95
CA TRP A 52 -17.42 6.29 -3.44
C TRP A 52 -16.55 5.03 -3.32
N LEU A 53 -15.45 4.95 -4.08
CA LEU A 53 -14.50 3.83 -4.02
C LEU A 53 -13.38 4.03 -2.99
N ASP A 54 -13.19 5.24 -2.47
CA ASP A 54 -12.14 5.54 -1.49
C ASP A 54 -12.16 4.63 -0.26
N PRO A 55 -13.33 4.28 0.33
CA PRO A 55 -13.38 3.35 1.45
C PRO A 55 -12.83 1.96 1.08
N LEU A 56 -13.07 1.48 -0.15
CA LEU A 56 -12.57 0.18 -0.61
C LEU A 56 -11.06 0.21 -0.81
N PHE A 57 -10.52 1.27 -1.43
CA PHE A 57 -9.08 1.42 -1.58
C PHE A 57 -8.38 1.56 -0.22
N CYS A 58 -8.93 2.37 0.68
CA CYS A 58 -8.41 2.51 2.04
C CYS A 58 -8.37 1.16 2.78
N LEU A 59 -9.47 0.38 2.73
CA LEU A 59 -9.51 -0.96 3.32
C LEU A 59 -8.45 -1.88 2.70
N ALA A 60 -8.26 -1.87 1.38
CA ALA A 60 -7.25 -2.68 0.72
C ALA A 60 -5.83 -2.33 1.20
N PHE A 61 -5.51 -1.04 1.33
CA PHE A 61 -4.21 -0.58 1.84
C PHE A 61 -4.01 -0.91 3.33
N ILE A 62 -5.05 -0.85 4.16
CA ILE A 62 -4.99 -1.28 5.57
C ILE A 62 -4.70 -2.77 5.68
N VAL A 63 -5.41 -3.60 4.91
CA VAL A 63 -5.17 -5.05 4.88
C VAL A 63 -3.74 -5.34 4.39
N TYR A 64 -3.29 -4.63 3.36
CA TYR A 64 -1.94 -4.79 2.82
C TYR A 64 -0.86 -4.33 3.82
N ALA A 65 -1.10 -3.27 4.58
CA ALA A 65 -0.22 -2.85 5.67
C ALA A 65 -0.10 -3.94 6.74
N GLY A 66 -1.20 -4.57 7.15
CA GLY A 66 -1.17 -5.72 8.04
C GLY A 66 -0.37 -6.90 7.46
N TYR A 67 -0.55 -7.20 6.17
CA TYR A 67 0.19 -8.27 5.50
C TYR A 67 1.69 -7.95 5.32
N SER A 68 2.07 -6.67 5.24
CA SER A 68 3.47 -6.24 5.21
C SER A 68 4.21 -6.55 6.52
N VAL A 69 3.51 -6.48 7.66
CA VAL A 69 4.06 -6.89 8.97
C VAL A 69 4.34 -8.39 8.99
N TYR A 70 3.46 -9.20 8.40
CA TYR A 70 3.70 -10.63 8.21
C TYR A 70 4.93 -10.88 7.30
N GLY A 71 5.10 -10.10 6.24
CA GLY A 71 6.32 -10.13 5.42
C GLY A 71 7.60 -9.84 6.21
N CYS A 72 7.56 -8.88 7.15
CA CYS A 72 8.67 -8.62 8.06
C CYS A 72 8.95 -9.79 9.01
N ALA A 73 7.90 -10.45 9.52
CA ALA A 73 8.07 -11.62 10.37
C ALA A 73 8.78 -12.75 9.62
N LEU A 74 8.36 -13.06 8.38
CA LEU A 74 9.01 -14.05 7.51
C LEU A 74 10.48 -13.70 7.26
N TYR A 75 10.75 -12.44 6.88
CA TYR A 75 12.10 -11.96 6.61
C TYR A 75 13.06 -12.10 7.80
N ASN A 76 12.55 -11.96 9.04
CA ASN A 76 13.37 -12.07 10.24
C ASN A 76 13.56 -13.53 10.73
N THR A 77 12.82 -14.48 10.16
CA THR A 77 12.92 -15.90 10.51
C THR A 77 13.66 -16.73 9.46
N ASP A 78 13.88 -16.18 8.27
CA ASP A 78 14.77 -16.70 7.23
C ASP A 78 16.24 -16.31 7.49
#